data_AF-A0A0G3Z679-F1
#
_entry.id   AF-A0A0G3Z679-F1
#
_cell.length_a   1.000
_cell.length_b   1.000
_cell.length_c   1.000
_cell.angle_alpha   90.00
_cell.angle_beta   90.00
_cell.angle_gamma   90.00
#
_symmetry.space_group_name_H-M   'P 1'
#
loop_
_entity.id
_entity.type
_entity.pdbx_description
1 polymer ?
#
loop_
_entity_poly.entity_id
_entity_poly.type
_entity_poly.pdbx_seq_one_letter_code
_entity_poly.pdbx_strand_id
1 'polypeptide(L)'
;MWATAKLMRDVCLPRFPKISIELANQLRDGNIPDNNKDVKCYINCVLEMMQTMKKGKFLYEASLKQVDLVLPDSYKDDYRAGLLKCKDASA
;
A
#
# COMPACT_ATOMS: atom_id res chain seq x y z
N MET A 1 9.05 10.47 -5.02
CA MET A 1 8.00 10.07 -4.05
C MET A 1 6.59 10.13 -4.63
N TRP A 2 6.08 11.32 -4.98
CA TRP A 2 4.70 11.49 -5.45
C TRP A 2 4.43 10.88 -6.83
N ALA A 3 5.43 10.89 -7.72
CA ALA A 3 5.30 10.31 -9.07
C ALA A 3 5.10 8.78 -9.03
N THR A 4 5.83 8.07 -8.17
CA THR A 4 5.72 6.61 -8.00
C THR A 4 4.35 6.21 -7.45
N ALA A 5 3.87 6.89 -6.42
CA ALA A 5 2.54 6.66 -5.85
C ALA A 5 1.42 6.97 -6.85
N LYS A 6 1.56 8.07 -7.63
CA LYS A 6 0.61 8.42 -8.69
C LYS A 6 0.55 7.33 -9.76
N LEU A 7 1.70 6.82 -10.21
CA LEU A 7 1.75 5.74 -11.21
C LEU A 7 0.99 4.50 -10.74
N MET A 8 1.23 4.05 -9.50
CA MET A 8 0.54 2.89 -8.94
C MET A 8 -0.97 3.10 -8.86
N ARG A 9 -1.39 4.32 -8.48
CA ARG A 9 -2.80 4.72 -8.45
C ARG A 9 -3.43 4.71 -9.83
N ASP A 10 -2.76 5.27 -10.83
CA ASP A 10 -3.23 5.32 -12.22
C ASP A 10 -3.39 3.91 -12.83
N VAL A 11 -2.58 2.94 -12.39
CA VAL A 11 -2.69 1.53 -12.83
C VAL A 11 -3.80 0.77 -12.09
N CYS A 12 -3.97 1.00 -10.78
CA CYS A 12 -4.90 0.24 -9.96
C CYS A 12 -6.33 0.78 -10.00
N LEU A 13 -6.55 2.10 -10.00
CA LEU A 13 -7.92 2.67 -9.99
C LEU A 13 -8.82 2.18 -11.13
N PRO A 14 -8.36 2.12 -12.40
CA PRO A 14 -9.20 1.62 -13.50
C PRO A 14 -9.66 0.17 -13.32
N ARG A 15 -8.95 -0.63 -12.50
CA ARG A 15 -9.31 -2.02 -12.21
C ARG A 15 -10.45 -2.14 -11.18
N PHE A 16 -10.71 -1.07 -10.42
CA PHE A 16 -11.70 -1.03 -9.35
C PHE A 16 -12.63 0.18 -9.54
N PRO A 17 -13.55 0.15 -10.52
CA PRO A 17 -14.38 1.30 -10.91
C PRO A 17 -15.34 1.78 -9.81
N LYS A 18 -15.54 0.98 -8.75
CA LYS A 18 -16.36 1.33 -7.58
C LYS A 18 -15.64 2.21 -6.56
N ILE A 19 -14.33 2.42 -6.72
CA ILE A 19 -13.54 3.27 -5.83
C ILE A 19 -13.43 4.65 -6.46
N SER A 20 -14.05 5.63 -5.81
CA SER A 20 -13.94 7.02 -6.23
C SER A 20 -12.55 7.59 -5.90
N ILE A 21 -12.20 8.70 -6.55
CA ILE A 21 -10.93 9.41 -6.29
C ILE A 21 -10.88 9.90 -4.84
N GLU A 22 -12.01 10.36 -4.31
CA GLU A 22 -12.18 10.83 -2.93
C GLU A 22 -11.93 9.68 -1.96
N LEU A 23 -12.52 8.51 -2.20
CA LEU A 23 -12.27 7.34 -1.36
C LEU A 23 -10.80 6.93 -1.41
N ALA A 24 -10.17 6.90 -2.58
CA ALA A 24 -8.74 6.61 -2.69
C ALA A 24 -7.84 7.67 -2.03
N ASN A 25 -8.28 8.93 -1.93
CA ASN A 25 -7.59 9.96 -1.14
C ASN A 25 -7.72 9.68 0.36
N GLN A 26 -8.90 9.28 0.84
CA GLN A 26 -9.10 8.91 2.25
C GLN A 26 -8.20 7.74 2.67
N LEU A 27 -7.95 6.76 1.79
CA LEU A 27 -7.03 5.65 2.06
C LEU A 27 -5.60 6.12 2.32
N ARG A 28 -5.15 7.19 1.65
CA ARG A 28 -3.82 7.77 1.87
C ARG A 28 -3.67 8.32 3.29
N ASP A 29 -4.75 8.84 3.86
CA ASP A 29 -4.78 9.41 5.21
C ASP A 29 -5.02 8.36 6.29
N GLY A 30 -5.07 7.06 5.92
CA GLY A 30 -5.31 5.95 6.83
C GLY A 30 -6.78 5.64 7.10
N ASN A 31 -7.72 6.34 6.44
CA ASN A 31 -9.15 6.10 6.60
C ASN A 31 -9.60 4.94 5.71
N ILE A 32 -9.44 3.71 6.19
CA ILE A 32 -9.75 2.47 5.47
C ILE A 32 -11.12 1.93 5.91
N PRO A 33 -12.16 1.90 5.06
CA PRO A 33 -13.44 1.30 5.41
C PRO A 33 -13.38 -0.23 5.44
N ASP A 34 -13.58 -0.82 6.62
CA ASP A 34 -13.39 -2.26 6.87
C ASP A 34 -14.30 -3.20 6.06
N ASN A 35 -15.51 -2.76 5.71
CA ASN A 35 -16.52 -3.58 5.06
C ASN A 35 -16.56 -3.45 3.53
N ASN A 36 -15.55 -2.82 2.92
CA ASN A 36 -15.49 -2.64 1.48
C ASN A 36 -14.46 -3.58 0.83
N LYS A 37 -14.96 -4.66 0.18
CA LYS A 37 -14.13 -5.64 -0.51
C LYS A 37 -13.33 -5.02 -1.66
N ASP A 38 -13.93 -4.10 -2.41
CA ASP A 38 -13.26 -3.45 -3.54
C ASP A 38 -12.06 -2.63 -3.05
N VAL A 39 -12.20 -1.91 -1.93
CA VAL A 39 -11.09 -1.18 -1.28
C VAL A 39 -9.95 -2.12 -0.90
N LYS A 40 -10.24 -3.27 -0.29
CA LYS A 40 -9.20 -4.26 0.07
C LYS A 40 -8.48 -4.78 -1.18
N CYS A 41 -9.20 -5.08 -2.26
CA CYS A 41 -8.59 -5.53 -3.51
C CYS A 41 -7.75 -4.43 -4.19
N TYR A 42 -8.15 -3.16 -4.08
CA TYR A 42 -7.36 -2.04 -4.57
C TYR A 42 -6.06 -1.85 -3.78
N ILE A 43 -6.13 -1.94 -2.45
CA ILE A 43 -4.93 -1.92 -1.60
C ILE A 43 -4.01 -3.08 -1.98
N ASN A 44 -4.55 -4.29 -2.17
CA ASN A 44 -3.77 -5.45 -2.64
C ASN A 44 -3.09 -5.17 -3.99
N CYS A 45 -3.80 -4.58 -4.96
CA CYS A 45 -3.20 -4.20 -6.25
C CYS A 45 -1.99 -3.28 -6.08
N VAL A 46 -2.11 -2.26 -5.22
CA VAL A 46 -1.00 -1.31 -4.96
C VAL A 46 0.17 -2.01 -4.28
N LEU A 47 -0.09 -2.88 -3.30
CA LEU A 47 0.94 -3.64 -2.59
C LEU A 47 1.67 -4.64 -3.50
N GLU A 48 0.95 -5.29 -4.42
CA GLU A 48 1.53 -6.16 -5.45
C GLU A 48 2.37 -5.36 -6.45
N MET A 49 1.91 -4.18 -6.87
CA MET A 49 2.68 -3.26 -7.73
C MET A 49 3.97 -2.78 -7.06
N MET A 50 3.95 -2.55 -5.74
CA MET A 50 5.15 -2.24 -4.95
C MET A 50 6.03 -3.47 -4.68
N GLN A 51 5.64 -4.67 -5.12
CA GLN A 51 6.36 -5.92 -4.84
C GLN A 51 6.49 -6.22 -3.34
N THR A 52 5.61 -5.64 -2.51
CA THR A 52 5.53 -5.86 -1.06
C THR A 52 4.58 -6.99 -0.69
N MET A 53 3.76 -7.42 -1.65
CA MET A 53 2.83 -8.53 -1.51
C MET A 53 2.88 -9.40 -2.77
N LYS A 54 2.72 -10.71 -2.60
CA LYS A 54 2.61 -11.65 -3.72
C LYS A 54 1.67 -12.78 -3.36
N LYS A 55 0.62 -12.98 -4.18
CA LYS A 55 -0.40 -14.03 -3.95
C LYS A 55 -1.02 -13.92 -2.55
N GLY A 56 -1.32 -12.70 -2.11
CA GLY A 56 -1.89 -12.41 -0.78
C GLY A 56 -0.94 -12.61 0.40
N LYS A 57 0.35 -12.91 0.16
CA LYS A 57 1.36 -13.01 1.22
C LYS A 57 2.18 -11.74 1.29
N PHE A 58 2.26 -11.15 2.47
CA PHE A 58 3.12 -10.00 2.75
C PHE A 58 4.60 -10.43 2.73
N LEU A 59 5.44 -9.64 2.07
CA LEU A 59 6.87 -9.89 1.89
C LEU A 59 7.66 -8.87 2.70
N TYR A 60 7.93 -9.19 3.97
CA TYR A 60 8.57 -8.26 4.92
C TYR A 60 9.91 -7.71 4.40
N GLU A 61 10.85 -8.59 4.04
CA GLU A 61 12.17 -8.20 3.54
C GLU A 61 12.11 -7.34 2.26
N ALA A 62 11.17 -7.65 1.36
CA ALA A 62 10.98 -6.84 0.15
C ALA A 62 10.40 -5.47 0.49
N SER A 63 9.52 -5.40 1.49
CA SER A 63 8.91 -4.16 1.96
C SER A 63 9.92 -3.22 2.62
N LEU A 64 10.87 -3.76 3.40
CA LEU A 64 11.99 -2.98 3.94
C LEU A 64 12.82 -2.35 2.83
N LYS A 65 13.16 -3.12 1.79
CA LYS A 65 13.89 -2.59 0.62
C LYS A 65 13.12 -1.49 -0.10
N GLN A 66 11.80 -1.62 -0.24
CA GLN A 66 10.97 -0.59 -0.85
C GLN A 66 10.94 0.70 -0.01
N VAL A 67 10.91 0.59 1.32
CA VAL A 67 11.05 1.75 2.22
C VAL A 67 12.36 2.48 1.95
N ASP A 68 13.47 1.74 1.82
CA ASP A 68 14.78 2.34 1.58
C ASP A 68 14.89 3.05 0.22
N LEU A 69 14.23 2.51 -0.80
CA LEU A 69 14.26 3.01 -2.18
C LEU A 69 13.28 4.16 -2.44
N VAL A 70 12.10 4.14 -1.82
CA VAL A 70 10.98 5.02 -2.20
C VAL A 70 10.76 6.17 -1.22
N LEU A 71 11.04 5.97 0.08
CA LEU A 71 10.77 6.95 1.14
C LEU A 71 11.98 7.85 1.43
N PRO A 72 11.78 9.10 1.91
CA PRO A 72 12.89 9.96 2.30
C PRO A 72 13.37 9.52 3.68
N ASP A 73 14.62 9.84 4.01
CA ASP A 73 15.24 9.35 5.25
C ASP A 73 14.43 9.69 6.51
N SER A 74 13.76 10.85 6.52
CA SER A 74 12.91 11.31 7.64
C SER A 74 11.69 10.43 7.95
N TYR A 75 11.27 9.54 7.04
CA TYR A 75 10.14 8.63 7.27
C TYR A 75 10.56 7.17 7.40
N LYS A 76 11.82 6.81 7.09
CA LYS A 76 12.23 5.41 6.99
C LYS A 76 12.05 4.66 8.31
N ASP A 77 12.44 5.28 9.42
CA ASP A 77 12.42 4.62 10.73
C ASP A 77 10.99 4.34 11.22
N ASP A 78 10.08 5.31 11.07
CA ASP A 78 8.67 5.15 11.41
C ASP A 78 8.02 4.04 10.57
N TYR A 79 8.30 4.00 9.26
CA TYR A 79 7.77 2.96 8.38
C TYR A 79 8.35 1.59 8.70
N ARG A 80 9.66 1.46 8.95
CA ARG A 80 10.27 0.19 9.37
C ARG A 80 9.66 -0.34 10.67
N ALA A 81 9.46 0.55 11.65
CA ALA A 81 8.82 0.19 12.91
C ALA A 81 7.37 -0.29 12.71
N GLY A 82 6.62 0.37 11.81
CA GLY A 82 5.27 -0.05 11.42
C GLY A 82 5.25 -1.43 10.75
N LEU A 83 6.13 -1.66 9.77
CA LEU A 83 6.24 -2.96 9.10
C LEU A 83 6.61 -4.08 10.08
N LEU A 84 7.52 -3.82 11.03
CA LEU A 84 7.92 -4.79 12.05
C LEU A 84 6.74 -5.18 12.95
N LYS A 85 5.91 -4.21 13.36
CA LYS A 85 4.72 -4.46 14.18
C LYS A 85 3.62 -5.23 13.43
N CYS A 86 3.50 -5.01 12.12
CA CYS A 86 2.43 -5.59 11.30
C CYS A 86 2.85 -6.84 10.51
N LYS A 87 4.10 -7.31 10.63
CA LYS A 87 4.63 -8.40 9.79
C LYS A 87 3.83 -9.71 9.87
N ASP A 88 3.21 -9.98 11.02
CA ASP A 88 2.44 -11.19 11.31
C ASP A 88 0.92 -10.91 11.35
N ALA A 89 0.48 -9.70 10.99
CA ALA A 89 -0.95 -9.32 11.07
C ALA A 89 -1.83 -10.03 10.03
N SER A 90 -1.23 -10.64 9.01
CA SER A 90 -1.92 -11.44 7.99
C SER A 90 -1.85 -12.95 8.25
N ALA A 91 -1.36 -13.37 9.42
CA ALA A 91 -1.26 -14.78 9.82
C ALA A 91 -2.63 -15.39 10.16
#